data_AF-A0A1I3Q0L0-F1
#
_entry.id   AF-A0A1I3Q0L0-F1
#
_cell.length_a   1.000
_cell.length_b   1.000
_cell.length_c   1.000
_cell.angle_alpha   90.00
_cell.angle_beta   90.00
_cell.angle_gamma   90.00
#
_symmetry.space_group_name_H-M   'P 1'
#
loop_
_entity.id
_entity.type
_entity.pdbx_description
1 polymer ?
#
loop_
_entity_poly.entity_id
_entity_poly.type
_entity_poly.pdbx_seq_one_letter_code
_entity_poly.pdbx_strand_id
1 'polypeptide(L)'
;MSRLTFLAATLLLLASAPAGAQSQPAQSGPGNNAVNSSDKNNSNAPVSGRNSFTEGQAKSRIEGAGYSNVSGLQKDNEGVWRGKADKAGTKTDVSVDFQGNVNPTK
;
A
#
# COMPACT_ATOMS: atom_id res chain seq x y z
N MET A 1 17.20 -63.30 -50.76
CA MET A 1 18.45 -62.76 -50.17
C MET A 1 18.20 -61.30 -49.80
N SER A 2 18.68 -60.92 -48.62
CA SER A 2 18.92 -59.57 -48.05
C SER A 2 17.91 -58.42 -48.21
N ARG A 3 17.27 -57.96 -47.10
CA ARG A 3 17.65 -56.83 -46.18
C ARG A 3 17.64 -55.46 -46.91
N LEU A 4 17.13 -54.33 -46.42
CA LEU A 4 16.49 -53.83 -45.19
C LEU A 4 16.70 -52.31 -45.32
N THR A 5 15.66 -51.45 -45.35
CA THR A 5 15.73 -50.11 -44.72
C THR A 5 14.40 -49.36 -44.68
N PHE A 6 14.24 -48.68 -43.55
CA PHE A 6 13.17 -47.84 -43.01
C PHE A 6 12.72 -46.66 -43.88
N LEU A 7 11.46 -46.19 -43.71
CA LEU A 7 11.13 -44.81 -43.26
C LEU A 7 9.60 -44.55 -43.23
N ALA A 8 9.14 -43.91 -42.15
CA ALA A 8 7.97 -43.00 -42.05
C ALA A 8 6.56 -43.58 -42.33
N ALA A 9 5.48 -43.20 -41.66
CA ALA A 9 5.19 -41.94 -41.00
C ALA A 9 4.26 -42.14 -39.79
N THR A 10 4.64 -41.51 -38.70
CA THR A 10 3.81 -41.15 -37.56
C THR A 10 2.66 -40.23 -37.98
N LEU A 11 1.43 -40.54 -37.56
CA LEU A 11 0.36 -39.55 -37.44
C LEU A 11 -0.33 -39.76 -36.09
N LEU A 12 0.20 -39.08 -35.07
CA LEU A 12 -0.52 -38.76 -33.85
C LEU A 12 -1.66 -37.79 -34.22
N LEU A 13 -2.90 -38.15 -33.92
CA LEU A 13 -3.99 -37.19 -33.90
C LEU A 13 -3.98 -36.46 -32.56
N LEU A 14 -3.58 -35.19 -32.59
CA LEU A 14 -3.63 -34.28 -31.45
C LEU A 14 -5.10 -33.95 -31.12
N ALA A 15 -5.54 -34.26 -29.91
CA ALA A 15 -6.80 -33.75 -29.37
C ALA A 15 -6.60 -32.30 -28.90
N SER A 16 -7.18 -31.34 -29.61
CA SER A 16 -7.22 -29.92 -29.23
C SER A 16 -8.28 -29.71 -28.14
N ALA A 17 -7.87 -29.67 -26.87
CA ALA A 17 -8.74 -29.17 -25.80
C ALA A 17 -8.72 -27.63 -25.81
N PRO A 18 -9.86 -26.93 -25.73
CA PRO A 18 -9.86 -25.47 -25.62
C PRO A 18 -9.24 -25.07 -24.28
N ALA A 19 -8.15 -24.32 -24.34
CA ALA A 19 -7.57 -23.65 -23.19
C ALA A 19 -8.57 -22.62 -22.67
N GLY A 20 -9.37 -23.00 -21.67
CA GLY A 20 -10.08 -22.04 -20.84
C GLY A 20 -9.05 -21.13 -20.19
N ALA A 21 -9.12 -19.83 -20.47
CA ALA A 21 -8.35 -18.81 -19.79
C ALA A 21 -8.74 -18.82 -18.30
N GLN A 22 -8.06 -19.63 -17.51
CA GLN A 22 -8.22 -19.66 -16.08
C GLN A 22 -7.51 -18.41 -15.55
N SER A 23 -8.29 -17.36 -15.27
CA SER A 23 -7.86 -16.25 -14.44
C SER A 23 -7.48 -16.83 -13.08
N GLN A 24 -6.20 -17.18 -12.91
CA GLN A 24 -5.65 -17.58 -11.63
C GLN A 24 -5.83 -16.41 -10.66
N PRO A 25 -6.48 -16.62 -9.49
CA PRO A 25 -6.40 -15.68 -8.40
C PRO A 25 -4.93 -15.43 -8.08
N ALA A 26 -4.56 -14.17 -7.81
CA ALA A 26 -3.20 -13.80 -7.47
C ALA A 26 -2.64 -14.73 -6.38
N GLN A 27 -1.52 -15.36 -6.68
CA GLN A 27 -0.85 -16.33 -5.82
C GLN A 27 -0.40 -15.63 -4.53
N SER A 28 -0.77 -16.18 -3.37
CA SER A 28 -0.32 -15.68 -2.06
C SER A 28 1.20 -15.85 -1.94
N GLY A 29 1.95 -14.79 -2.25
CA GLY A 29 3.36 -14.65 -1.89
C GLY A 29 3.53 -14.47 -0.36
N PRO A 30 4.77 -14.29 0.15
CA PRO A 30 5.01 -14.03 1.57
C PRO A 30 4.00 -12.99 2.08
N GLY A 31 3.18 -13.41 3.05
CA GLY A 31 2.04 -12.67 3.55
C GLY A 31 2.50 -11.39 4.24
N ASN A 32 2.75 -10.35 3.46
CA ASN A 32 2.68 -8.99 3.97
C ASN A 32 1.18 -8.71 4.16
N ASN A 33 0.63 -9.24 5.26
CA ASN A 33 -0.64 -8.74 5.75
C ASN A 33 -0.44 -7.24 5.92
N ALA A 34 -1.05 -6.45 5.05
CA ALA A 34 -1.21 -5.03 5.28
C ALA A 34 -2.16 -4.90 6.48
N VAL A 35 -1.65 -5.13 7.69
CA VAL A 35 -2.30 -4.71 8.92
C VAL A 35 -2.19 -3.19 8.99
N ASN A 36 -2.90 -2.52 8.07
CA ASN A 36 -3.23 -1.13 8.20
C ASN A 36 -4.37 -1.07 9.21
N SER A 37 -4.05 -1.18 10.50
CA SER A 37 -4.99 -0.77 11.55
C SER A 37 -4.98 0.76 11.52
N SER A 38 -5.61 1.34 10.49
CA SER A 38 -5.66 2.79 10.23
C SER A 38 -6.21 3.58 11.41
N ASP A 39 -6.92 2.89 12.30
CA ASP A 39 -7.57 3.44 13.49
C ASP A 39 -6.65 3.54 14.70
N LYS A 40 -5.41 3.02 14.63
CA LYS A 40 -4.45 3.12 15.72
C LYS A 40 -3.18 3.79 15.24
N ASN A 41 -2.87 4.93 15.85
CA ASN A 41 -1.51 5.46 15.78
C ASN A 41 -0.56 4.43 16.42
N ASN A 42 0.36 3.90 15.62
CA ASN A 42 1.29 2.84 16.02
C ASN A 42 2.74 3.37 16.16
N SER A 43 2.92 4.68 16.27
CA SER A 43 4.25 5.26 16.43
C SER A 43 4.21 6.54 17.25
N ASN A 44 5.16 6.70 18.17
CA ASN A 44 5.33 7.94 18.94
C ASN A 44 6.06 9.04 18.17
N ALA A 45 6.51 8.75 16.94
CA ALA A 45 7.19 9.68 16.06
C ALA A 45 6.80 9.42 14.59
N PRO A 46 6.83 10.44 13.72
CA PRO A 46 6.56 10.24 12.29
C PRO A 46 7.57 9.31 11.63
N VAL A 47 7.08 8.39 10.80
CA VAL A 47 7.93 7.54 9.95
C VAL A 47 8.13 8.21 8.60
N SER A 48 9.38 8.34 8.13
CA SER A 48 9.65 8.90 6.80
C SER A 48 9.25 7.94 5.67
N GLY A 49 8.76 8.48 4.56
CA GLY A 49 8.37 7.68 3.39
C GLY A 49 7.56 8.47 2.36
N ARG A 50 7.48 7.94 1.13
CA ARG A 50 6.78 8.62 0.03
C ARG A 50 5.28 8.71 0.32
N ASN A 51 4.85 9.88 0.78
CA ASN A 51 3.48 10.12 1.18
C ASN A 51 2.62 10.61 -0.01
N SER A 52 1.55 9.86 -0.26
CA SER A 52 0.57 10.11 -1.32
C SER A 52 -0.69 10.82 -0.84
N PHE A 53 -0.76 11.19 0.44
CA PHE A 53 -1.88 11.98 0.95
C PHE A 53 -1.82 13.39 0.39
N THR A 54 -3.00 13.89 0.00
CA THR A 54 -3.22 15.32 -0.21
C THR A 54 -3.28 16.03 1.14
N GLU A 55 -3.15 17.37 1.14
CA GLU A 55 -3.28 18.18 2.35
C GLU A 55 -4.63 17.92 3.04
N GLY A 56 -5.72 17.85 2.28
CA GLY A 56 -7.06 17.54 2.80
C GLY A 56 -7.14 16.16 3.47
N GLN A 57 -6.50 15.15 2.90
CA GLN A 57 -6.45 13.81 3.49
C GLN A 57 -5.58 13.75 4.75
N ALA A 58 -4.52 14.55 4.83
CA ALA A 58 -3.72 14.70 6.05
C ALA A 58 -4.52 15.41 7.14
N LYS A 59 -5.23 16.48 6.79
CA LYS A 59 -6.13 17.21 7.69
C LYS A 59 -7.20 16.30 8.28
N SER A 60 -7.92 15.54 7.45
CA SER A 60 -8.96 14.63 7.94
C SER A 60 -8.43 13.57 8.89
N ARG A 61 -7.18 13.10 8.71
CA ARG A 61 -6.55 12.17 9.66
C ARG A 61 -6.23 12.84 10.99
N ILE A 62 -5.67 14.05 10.95
CA ILE A 62 -5.37 14.83 12.16
C ILE A 62 -6.67 15.09 12.94
N GLU A 63 -7.73 15.50 12.27
CA GLU A 63 -9.06 15.71 12.88
C GLU A 63 -9.63 14.40 13.45
N GLY A 64 -9.51 13.28 12.72
CA GLY A 64 -9.90 11.96 13.19
C GLY A 64 -9.15 11.48 14.42
N ALA A 65 -7.93 11.98 14.66
CA ALA A 65 -7.15 11.71 15.87
C ALA A 65 -7.50 12.65 17.06
N GLY A 66 -8.58 13.42 16.95
CA GLY A 66 -9.10 14.27 18.02
C GLY A 66 -8.44 15.65 18.12
N TYR A 67 -7.77 16.09 17.06
CA TYR A 67 -7.28 17.46 16.93
C TYR A 67 -8.34 18.34 16.27
N SER A 68 -8.26 19.64 16.49
CA SER A 68 -9.15 20.65 15.92
C SER A 68 -8.34 21.85 15.42
N ASN A 69 -8.97 22.79 14.71
CA ASN A 69 -8.31 24.01 14.23
C ASN A 69 -6.99 23.75 13.46
N VAL A 70 -6.99 22.68 12.65
CA VAL A 70 -5.82 22.27 11.86
C VAL A 70 -5.50 23.32 10.80
N SER A 71 -4.27 23.81 10.80
CA SER A 71 -3.83 24.89 9.92
C SER A 71 -2.35 24.78 9.56
N GLY A 72 -1.98 25.40 8.43
CA GLY A 72 -0.60 25.44 7.95
C GLY A 72 -0.02 24.05 7.75
N LEU A 73 -0.73 23.17 7.05
CA LEU A 73 -0.21 21.85 6.74
C LEU A 73 0.74 21.94 5.54
N GLN A 74 1.98 21.52 5.72
CA GLN A 74 2.93 21.34 4.63
C GLN A 74 3.57 19.96 4.69
N LYS A 75 3.76 19.35 3.53
CA LYS A 75 4.54 18.13 3.40
C LYS A 75 6.01 18.47 3.31
N ASP A 76 6.81 17.88 4.18
CA ASP A 76 8.26 18.04 4.16
C ASP A 76 8.96 17.07 3.18
N ASN A 77 10.29 17.15 3.14
CA ASN A 77 11.13 16.32 2.29
C ASN A 77 11.14 14.83 2.69
N GLU A 78 10.70 14.51 3.91
CA GLU A 78 10.57 13.15 4.43
C GLU A 78 9.19 12.54 4.11
N GLY A 79 8.31 13.32 3.49
CA GLY A 79 6.93 12.95 3.20
C GLY A 79 6.02 13.05 4.43
N VAL A 80 6.43 13.73 5.49
CA VAL A 80 5.60 13.96 6.67
C VAL A 80 4.83 15.27 6.48
N TRP A 81 3.51 15.22 6.65
CA TRP A 81 2.68 16.42 6.75
C TRP A 81 2.86 17.02 8.14
N ARG A 82 3.17 18.32 8.25
CA ARG A 82 3.37 19.03 9.51
C ARG A 82 2.56 20.31 9.53
N GLY A 83 2.03 20.69 10.69
CA GLY A 83 1.28 21.93 10.87
C GLY A 83 0.93 22.18 12.33
N LYS A 84 -0.04 23.08 12.54
CA LYS A 84 -0.55 23.44 13.88
C LYS A 84 -1.96 22.92 14.06
N ALA A 85 -2.30 22.51 15.28
CA ALA A 85 -3.67 22.14 15.64
C ALA A 85 -3.91 22.33 17.15
N ASP A 86 -5.18 22.37 17.54
CA ASP A 86 -5.60 22.40 18.94
C ASP A 86 -5.96 21.00 19.42
N LYS A 87 -5.38 20.57 20.54
CA LYS A 87 -5.75 19.33 21.23
C LYS A 87 -6.06 19.62 22.70
N ALA A 88 -7.25 19.24 23.15
CA ALA A 88 -7.74 19.53 24.50
C ALA A 88 -7.60 21.03 24.88
N GLY A 89 -7.88 21.94 23.93
CA GLY A 89 -7.81 23.39 24.14
C GLY A 89 -6.39 23.99 24.08
N THR A 90 -5.36 23.19 23.82
CA THR A 90 -3.97 23.66 23.71
C THR A 90 -3.49 23.62 22.27
N LYS A 91 -2.92 24.73 21.78
CA LYS A 91 -2.21 24.79 20.49
C LYS A 91 -0.95 23.93 20.56
N THR A 92 -0.81 22.98 19.65
CA THR A 92 0.35 22.10 19.53
C THR A 92 0.73 21.93 18.06
N ASP A 93 2.00 21.71 17.81
CA ASP A 93 2.43 21.23 16.51
C ASP A 93 2.01 19.77 16.32
N VAL A 94 1.63 19.41 15.10
CA VAL A 94 1.13 18.09 14.77
C VAL A 94 1.72 17.62 13.46
N SER A 95 1.83 16.30 13.32
CA SER A 95 2.35 15.64 12.14
C SER A 95 1.55 14.41 11.74
N VAL A 96 1.55 14.10 10.45
CA VAL A 96 1.04 12.86 9.85
C VAL A 96 2.09 12.27 8.93
N ASP A 97 2.47 11.03 9.17
CA ASP A 97 3.40 10.30 8.30
C ASP A 97 2.69 9.61 7.11
N PHE A 98 3.48 8.91 6.27
CA PHE A 98 2.96 8.19 5.11
C PHE A 98 2.06 6.99 5.46
N GLN A 99 2.14 6.51 6.70
CA GLN A 99 1.31 5.42 7.21
C GLN A 99 -0.01 5.94 7.80
N GLY A 100 -0.07 7.25 8.08
CA GLY A 100 -1.24 7.90 8.68
C GLY A 100 -1.15 8.04 10.20
N ASN A 101 0.01 7.79 10.82
CA ASN A 101 0.19 8.01 12.26
C ASN A 101 0.18 9.51 12.57
N VAL A 102 -0.65 9.92 13.53
CA VAL A 102 -0.81 11.33 13.93
C VAL A 102 -0.08 11.63 15.24
N ASN A 103 1.01 12.38 15.18
CA ASN A 103 1.85 12.65 16.36
C ASN A 103 1.90 14.14 16.71
N PRO A 104 1.82 14.51 18.01
CA PRO A 104 2.24 15.84 18.43
C PRO A 104 3.74 15.98 18.19
N THR A 105 4.16 17.10 17.60
CA THR A 105 5.59 17.40 17.46
C THR A 105 6.00 18.36 18.57
N LYS A 106 7.16 18.08 19.19
CA LYS A 106 7.72 18.87 20.28
C LYS A 106 8.54 20.04 19.75
#